data_AF-A0A1A7ZM06-F1
#
_entry.id   AF-A0A1A7ZM06-F1
#
_cell.length_a   1.000
_cell.length_b   1.000
_cell.length_c   1.000
_cell.angle_alpha   90.00
_cell.angle_beta   90.00
_cell.angle_gamma   90.00
#
_symmetry.space_group_name_H-M   'P 1'
#
loop_
_entity.id
_entity.type
_entity.pdbx_description
1 polymer ?
#
loop_
_entity_poly.entity_id
_entity_poly.type
_entity_poly.pdbx_seq_one_letter_code
_entity_poly.pdbx_strand_id
1 'polypeptide(L)'
;PNWRIMSLSKRTSSWSVEEVLEWIQEQHPMHMNTLHKSIIKHDIAGRALLRLKEHHLELFGLEDEEQQQKVLQDLLLLKVQEEICELGDICSDCFPP
;
A
#
# COMPACT_ATOMS: atom_id res chain seq x y z
N PRO A 1 -2.09 -17.91 -2.86
CA PRO A 1 -1.70 -16.56 -2.37
C PRO A 1 -2.89 -15.58 -2.55
N ASN A 2 -3.52 -15.20 -1.43
CA ASN A 2 -4.85 -14.58 -1.38
C ASN A 2 -4.89 -13.08 -1.74
N TRP A 3 -3.83 -12.49 -2.29
CA TRP A 3 -3.82 -11.07 -2.67
C TRP A 3 -4.76 -10.72 -3.84
N ARG A 4 -5.25 -11.71 -4.59
CA ARG A 4 -6.19 -11.50 -5.70
C ARG A 4 -7.65 -11.21 -5.26
N ILE A 5 -7.98 -11.31 -3.96
CA ILE A 5 -9.37 -11.25 -3.47
C ILE A 5 -9.61 -10.19 -2.39
N MET A 6 -8.65 -9.30 -2.09
CA MET A 6 -9.13 -7.95 -1.73
C MET A 6 -9.58 -7.32 -3.04
N SER A 7 -10.89 -7.40 -3.30
CA SER A 7 -11.57 -6.66 -4.34
C SER A 7 -11.46 -5.17 -4.02
N LEU A 8 -10.27 -4.61 -4.15
CA LEU A 8 -10.05 -3.18 -4.14
C LEU A 8 -10.45 -2.72 -5.54
N SER A 9 -11.77 -2.73 -5.80
CA SER A 9 -12.38 -2.01 -6.94
C SER A 9 -11.95 -0.54 -6.95
N LYS A 10 -11.45 -0.06 -5.80
CA LYS A 10 -10.95 1.26 -5.52
C LYS A 10 -9.42 1.30 -5.61
N ARG A 11 -8.91 2.23 -6.43
CA ARG A 11 -7.48 2.52 -6.64
C ARG A 11 -6.76 2.77 -5.31
N THR A 12 -5.54 2.26 -5.17
CA THR A 12 -4.71 2.46 -3.97
C THR A 12 -4.52 3.93 -3.69
N SER A 13 -4.34 4.76 -4.73
CA SER A 13 -4.22 6.21 -4.59
C SER A 13 -5.44 6.92 -3.97
N SER A 14 -6.59 6.23 -3.87
CA SER A 14 -7.83 6.78 -3.30
C SER A 14 -8.18 6.23 -1.92
N TRP A 15 -7.33 5.37 -1.35
CA TRP A 15 -7.57 4.81 -0.02
C TRP A 15 -7.50 5.87 1.09
N SER A 16 -8.43 5.80 2.02
CA SER A 16 -8.37 6.52 3.30
C SER A 16 -7.33 5.90 4.23
N VAL A 17 -7.07 6.56 5.36
CA VAL A 17 -6.17 6.01 6.38
C VAL A 17 -6.71 4.69 6.95
N GLU A 18 -8.03 4.58 7.11
CA GLU A 18 -8.70 3.37 7.59
C GLU A 18 -8.50 2.20 6.62
N GLU A 19 -8.69 2.42 5.31
CA GLU A 19 -8.46 1.40 4.29
C GLU A 19 -6.97 0.98 4.23
N VAL A 20 -6.04 1.91 4.47
CA VAL A 20 -4.61 1.59 4.62
C VAL A 20 -4.36 0.72 5.86
N LEU A 21 -5.01 1.04 6.99
CA LEU A 21 -4.89 0.24 8.21
C LEU A 21 -5.46 -1.18 8.03
N GLU A 22 -6.61 -1.32 7.37
CA GLU A 22 -7.18 -2.62 7.03
C GLU A 22 -6.21 -3.43 6.17
N TRP A 23 -5.63 -2.81 5.13
CA TRP A 23 -4.65 -3.47 4.27
C TRP A 23 -3.43 -3.97 5.06
N ILE A 24 -2.83 -3.12 5.91
CA ILE A 24 -1.68 -3.54 6.73
C ILE A 24 -2.11 -4.62 7.73
N GLN A 25 -3.33 -4.58 8.27
CA GLN A 25 -3.81 -5.58 9.23
C GLN A 25 -3.91 -6.96 8.60
N GLU A 26 -4.34 -7.02 7.35
CA GLU A 26 -4.43 -8.26 6.58
C GLU A 26 -3.07 -8.79 6.12
N GLN A 27 -2.19 -7.92 5.60
CA GLN A 27 -0.90 -8.35 5.03
C GLN A 27 0.19 -8.52 6.10
N HIS A 28 0.17 -7.69 7.13
CA HIS A 28 1.23 -7.59 8.14
C HIS A 28 0.67 -7.54 9.58
N PRO A 29 -0.14 -8.54 10.00
CA PRO A 29 -0.79 -8.52 11.32
C PRO A 29 0.21 -8.49 12.48
N MET A 30 1.41 -9.06 12.35
CA MET A 30 2.44 -8.99 13.38
C MET A 30 2.99 -7.57 13.60
N HIS A 31 2.91 -6.71 12.57
CA HIS A 31 3.48 -5.36 12.57
C HIS A 31 2.45 -4.28 12.82
N MET A 32 1.18 -4.67 12.99
CA MET A 32 0.06 -3.77 13.20
C MET A 32 0.32 -2.74 14.30
N ASN A 33 0.74 -3.17 15.48
CA ASN A 33 0.93 -2.26 16.62
C ASN A 33 2.01 -1.20 16.37
N THR A 34 3.04 -1.55 15.61
CA THR A 34 4.16 -0.67 15.25
C THR A 34 3.73 0.31 14.17
N LEU A 35 3.16 -0.21 13.07
CA LEU A 35 2.77 0.59 11.91
C LEU A 35 1.55 1.47 12.18
N HIS A 36 0.56 0.98 12.94
CA HIS A 36 -0.71 1.68 13.21
C HIS A 36 -0.48 3.07 13.81
N LYS A 37 0.38 3.17 14.84
CA LYS A 37 0.67 4.45 15.51
C LYS A 37 1.24 5.46 14.53
N SER A 38 2.16 5.02 13.68
CA SER A 38 2.81 5.88 12.71
C SER A 38 1.89 6.26 11.56
N ILE A 39 1.07 5.32 11.08
CA ILE A 39 0.07 5.55 10.03
C ILE A 39 -0.95 6.60 10.48
N ILE A 40 -1.52 6.46 11.68
CA ILE A 40 -2.44 7.47 12.24
C ILE A 40 -1.73 8.80 12.46
N LYS A 41 -0.53 8.78 13.06
CA LYS A 41 0.22 10.00 13.38
C LYS A 41 0.57 10.83 12.14
N HIS A 42 0.93 10.16 11.05
CA HIS A 42 1.36 10.80 9.81
C HIS A 42 0.26 10.89 8.76
N ASP A 43 -0.99 10.54 9.10
CA ASP A 43 -2.13 10.57 8.20
C ASP A 43 -1.83 9.83 6.87
N ILE A 44 -1.28 8.61 6.99
CA ILE A 44 -0.81 7.83 5.84
C ILE A 44 -2.01 7.25 5.09
N ALA A 45 -2.55 8.05 4.18
CA ALA A 45 -3.54 7.63 3.19
C ALA A 45 -2.87 6.97 1.96
N GLY A 46 -3.67 6.44 1.03
CA GLY A 46 -3.22 5.64 -0.10
C GLY A 46 -2.10 6.25 -0.95
N ARG A 47 -2.15 7.56 -1.25
CA ARG A 47 -1.06 8.25 -1.97
C ARG A 47 0.26 8.29 -1.19
N ALA A 48 0.18 8.45 0.13
CA ALA A 48 1.36 8.42 0.99
C ALA A 48 1.92 6.99 1.09
N LEU A 49 1.03 5.99 1.18
CA LEU A 49 1.39 4.56 1.17
C LEU A 49 2.25 4.19 -0.05
N LEU A 50 1.81 4.58 -1.24
CA LEU A 50 2.54 4.35 -2.50
C LEU A 50 3.91 5.05 -2.56
N ARG A 51 4.17 6.03 -1.69
CA ARG A 51 5.43 6.78 -1.63
C ARG A 51 6.36 6.32 -0.52
N LEU A 52 5.90 5.39 0.34
CA LEU A 52 6.75 4.83 1.38
C LEU A 52 7.97 4.14 0.79
N LYS A 53 9.05 4.20 1.57
CA LYS A 53 10.39 3.68 1.32
C LYS A 53 10.94 3.13 2.63
N GLU A 54 12.02 2.38 2.55
CA GLU A 54 12.72 1.77 3.68
C GLU A 54 12.89 2.71 4.88
N HIS A 55 13.48 3.90 4.69
CA HIS A 55 13.66 4.88 5.77
C HIS A 55 12.36 5.34 6.46
N HIS A 56 11.20 5.25 5.81
CA HIS A 56 9.93 5.54 6.48
C HIS A 56 9.52 4.38 7.40
N LEU A 57 9.79 3.14 7.02
CA LEU A 57 9.51 1.96 7.83
C LEU A 57 10.40 1.92 9.07
N GLU A 58 11.68 2.29 8.92
CA GLU A 58 12.61 2.51 10.04
C GLU A 58 12.05 3.54 11.03
N LEU A 59 11.60 4.70 10.53
CA LEU A 59 10.97 5.74 11.35
C LEU A 59 9.67 5.26 12.03
N PHE A 60 8.99 4.27 11.45
CA PHE A 60 7.78 3.70 12.02
C PHE A 60 8.10 2.65 13.09
N GLY A 61 9.37 2.27 13.29
CA GLY A 61 9.83 1.31 14.27
C GLY A 61 9.92 -0.12 13.75
N LEU A 62 9.84 -0.34 12.43
CA LEU A 62 10.23 -1.61 11.83
C LEU A 62 11.75 -1.59 11.63
N GLU A 63 12.50 -2.27 12.48
CA GLU A 63 13.97 -2.32 12.42
C GLU A 63 14.51 -3.62 11.81
N ASP A 64 13.69 -4.67 11.74
CA ASP A 64 14.10 -5.95 11.16
C ASP A 64 14.10 -5.88 9.62
N GLU A 65 15.28 -6.05 9.03
CA GLU A 65 15.51 -5.94 7.57
C GLU A 65 14.66 -6.93 6.76
N GLU A 66 14.49 -8.18 7.23
CA GLU A 66 13.71 -9.19 6.51
C GLU A 66 12.22 -8.81 6.50
N GLN A 67 11.71 -8.29 7.62
CA GLN A 67 10.35 -7.80 7.72
C GLN A 67 10.14 -6.52 6.90
N GLN A 68 11.07 -5.57 6.96
CA GLN A 68 11.03 -4.37 6.12
C GLN A 68 10.97 -4.75 4.65
N GLN A 69 11.81 -5.70 4.20
CA GLN A 69 11.85 -6.12 2.81
C GLN A 69 10.54 -6.77 2.37
N LYS A 70 9.86 -7.52 3.25
CA LYS A 70 8.52 -8.06 2.97
C LYS A 70 7.49 -6.96 2.76
N VAL A 71 7.45 -5.97 3.67
CA VAL A 71 6.54 -4.81 3.54
C VAL A 71 6.84 -4.02 2.26
N LEU A 72 8.12 -3.81 1.93
CA LEU A 72 8.52 -3.10 0.71
C LEU A 72 8.13 -3.85 -0.56
N GLN A 73 8.19 -5.19 -0.57
CA GLN A 73 7.71 -6.00 -1.68
C GLN A 73 6.19 -5.86 -1.89
N ASP A 74 5.41 -5.88 -0.80
CA ASP A 74 3.96 -5.71 -0.89
C ASP A 74 3.58 -4.28 -1.32
N LEU A 75 4.31 -3.27 -0.85
CA LEU A 75 4.18 -1.89 -1.34
C LEU A 75 4.55 -1.77 -2.83
N LEU A 76 5.57 -2.49 -3.31
CA LEU A 76 5.93 -2.51 -4.72
C LEU A 76 4.81 -3.12 -5.56
N LEU A 77 4.17 -4.20 -5.09
CA LEU A 77 3.04 -4.80 -5.77
C LEU A 77 1.87 -3.82 -5.91
N LEU A 78 1.56 -3.06 -4.86
CA LEU A 78 0.53 -2.02 -4.93
C LEU A 78 0.85 -0.93 -5.96
N LYS A 79 2.12 -0.51 -6.07
CA LYS A 79 2.56 0.48 -7.06
C LYS A 79 2.41 -0.04 -8.48
N VAL A 80 2.85 -1.27 -8.74
CA VAL A 80 2.70 -1.90 -10.06
C VAL A 80 1.23 -2.06 -10.42
N GLN A 81 0.38 -2.46 -9.48
CA GLN A 81 -1.06 -2.58 -9.71
C GLN A 81 -1.70 -1.21 -10.03
N GLU A 82 -1.30 -0.15 -9.31
CA GLU A 82 -1.75 1.21 -9.58
C GLU A 82 -1.34 1.66 -10.98
N GLU A 83 -0.08 1.44 -11.38
CA GLU A 83 0.44 1.78 -12.71
C GLU A 83 -0.28 1.02 -13.83
N ILE A 84 -0.56 -0.28 -13.64
CA ILE A 84 -1.32 -1.07 -14.62
C ILE A 84 -2.73 -0.50 -14.79
N CYS A 85 -3.40 -0.13 -13.69
CA CYS A 85 -4.71 0.50 -13.77
C CYS A 85 -4.64 1.88 -14.45
N GLU A 86 -3.64 2.70 -14.14
CA GLU A 86 -3.42 4.00 -14.79
C GLU A 86 -3.23 3.87 -16.30
N LEU A 87 -2.38 2.94 -16.74
CA LEU A 87 -2.16 2.68 -18.16
C LEU A 87 -3.43 2.13 -18.83
N GLY A 88 -4.21 1.30 -18.14
CA GLY A 88 -5.49 0.79 -18.63
C GLY A 88 -6.52 1.90 -18.89
N ASP A 89 -6.63 2.85 -17.97
CA ASP A 89 -7.50 4.02 -18.11
C ASP A 89 -7.06 4.89 -19.30
N ILE A 90 -5.76 5.22 -19.39
CA ILE A 90 -5.20 6.02 -20.48
C ILE A 90 -5.45 5.36 -21.84
N CYS A 91 -5.24 4.04 -21.95
CA CYS A 91 -5.50 3.29 -23.17
C CYS A 91 -6.99 3.34 -23.56
N SER A 92 -7.89 3.24 -22.59
CA SER A 92 -9.34 3.29 -22.84
C SER A 92 -9.79 4.68 -23.30
N ASP A 93 -9.19 5.73 -22.75
CA ASP A 93 -9.46 7.12 -23.16
C ASP A 93 -8.89 7.44 -24.56
N CYS A 94 -7.71 6.91 -24.90
CA CYS A 94 -7.08 7.11 -26.21
C CYS A 94 -7.70 6.26 -27.33
N PHE A 95 -8.28 5.10 -26.99
CA PHE A 95 -8.87 4.16 -27.94
C PHE A 95 -10.28 3.75 -27.50
N PRO A 96 -11.27 4.65 -27.66
CA PRO A 96 -12.66 4.29 -27.38
C PRO A 96 -13.16 3.23 -28.38
N PRO A 97 -14.07 2.34 -27.96
CA PRO A 97 -14.57 1.23 -28.78
C PRO A 97 -15.38 1.66 -30.02
#